data_AF-A0A9P7GNA6-F1
#
_entry.id   AF-A0A9P7GNA6-F1
#
_cell.length_a   1.000
_cell.length_b   1.000
_cell.length_c   1.000
_cell.angle_alpha   90.00
_cell.angle_beta   90.00
_cell.angle_gamma   90.00
#
_symmetry.space_group_name_H-M   'P 1'
#
loop_
_entity.id
_entity.type
_entity.pdbx_description
1 polymer ?
#
loop_
_entity_poly.entity_id
_entity_poly.type
_entity_poly.pdbx_seq_one_letter_code
_entity_poly.pdbx_strand_id
1 'polypeptide(L)'
;MDFLKDNLKRELTLAERNLIGWEPRCMACGRTDRIIRMEAADKGSSSRINLLKACHACKMAFYCSTHHWEAVQEKHAGLPCEDGHDGLTQCHMNQEIRVDVAFSDIMSGANMGEFRWAPERDLSTWTSLETTNWESEYADQLIEGFGISRNAVATFLRASSVALSMPMTILAALEQLNQDDAWTCKETLTIHILGAYDMEVQHAQIFEEILHRLPLVKTLKARIVVARNEKEFINSFLGK
;
A
#
# COMPACT_ATOMS: atom_id res chain seq x y z
N MET A 1 -18.71 6.02 -21.19
CA MET A 1 -17.40 6.51 -21.66
C MET A 1 -17.55 7.25 -22.99
N ASP A 2 -18.35 6.72 -23.91
CA ASP A 2 -18.57 7.26 -25.26
C ASP A 2 -19.05 8.71 -25.26
N PHE A 3 -19.99 9.07 -24.38
CA PHE A 3 -20.42 10.47 -24.21
C PHE A 3 -19.24 11.46 -24.05
N LEU A 4 -18.23 11.14 -23.23
CA LEU A 4 -17.11 12.07 -23.02
C LEU A 4 -16.18 12.10 -24.24
N LYS A 5 -15.97 10.97 -24.91
CA LYS A 5 -15.23 10.93 -26.18
C LYS A 5 -15.93 11.75 -27.26
N ASP A 6 -17.25 11.64 -27.35
CA ASP A 6 -18.09 12.35 -28.32
C ASP A 6 -18.10 13.86 -28.09
N ASN A 7 -18.01 14.31 -26.83
CA ASN A 7 -17.94 15.73 -26.49
C ASN A 7 -16.53 16.29 -26.67
N LEU A 8 -15.49 15.55 -26.27
CA LEU A 8 -14.09 15.99 -26.38
C LEU A 8 -13.50 15.82 -27.78
N LYS A 9 -14.18 15.08 -28.68
CA LYS A 9 -13.74 14.75 -30.05
C LYS A 9 -12.35 14.11 -30.09
N ARG A 10 -11.98 13.40 -29.03
CA ARG A 10 -10.72 12.64 -28.92
C ARG A 10 -10.87 11.49 -27.94
N GLU A 11 -9.91 10.56 -27.99
CA GLU A 11 -9.76 9.55 -26.96
C GLU A 11 -9.46 10.18 -25.60
N LEU A 12 -9.98 9.55 -24.55
CA LEU A 12 -9.71 9.94 -23.16
C LEU A 12 -8.26 9.57 -22.81
N THR A 13 -7.56 10.48 -22.16
CA THR A 13 -6.25 10.22 -21.56
C THR A 13 -6.37 9.20 -20.42
N LEU A 14 -5.25 8.59 -20.01
CA LEU A 14 -5.25 7.65 -18.89
C LEU A 14 -5.78 8.29 -17.60
N ALA A 15 -5.37 9.52 -17.30
CA ALA A 15 -5.84 10.27 -16.13
C ALA A 15 -7.36 10.50 -16.16
N GLU A 16 -7.93 10.85 -17.32
CA GLU A 16 -9.38 11.04 -17.47
C GLU A 16 -10.16 9.74 -17.30
N ARG A 17 -9.64 8.63 -17.84
CA ARG A 17 -10.24 7.30 -17.66
C ARG A 17 -10.23 6.89 -16.19
N ASN A 18 -9.11 7.13 -15.49
CA ASN A 18 -9.00 6.86 -14.05
C ASN A 18 -9.98 7.70 -13.24
N LEU A 19 -10.12 9.00 -13.55
CA LEU A 19 -11.08 9.88 -12.87
C LEU A 19 -12.52 9.35 -12.98
N ILE A 20 -12.90 8.82 -14.15
CA ILE A 20 -14.22 8.20 -14.34
C ILE A 20 -14.31 6.86 -13.61
N GLY A 21 -13.27 6.02 -13.73
CA GLY A 21 -13.22 4.71 -13.09
C GLY A 21 -13.37 4.81 -11.58
N TRP A 22 -12.78 5.86 -10.98
CA TRP A 22 -12.70 6.07 -9.55
C TRP A 22 -13.83 6.97 -9.01
N GLU A 23 -14.79 7.37 -9.85
CA GLU A 23 -15.96 8.12 -9.41
C GLU A 23 -16.75 7.30 -8.37
N PRO A 24 -17.16 7.89 -7.22
CA PRO A 24 -18.04 7.23 -6.26
C PRO A 24 -19.32 6.69 -6.89
N ARG A 25 -19.68 5.46 -6.50
CA ARG A 25 -20.85 4.76 -7.04
C ARG A 25 -21.67 4.15 -5.93
N CYS A 26 -22.98 4.08 -6.14
CA CYS A 26 -23.84 3.29 -5.28
C CYS A 26 -23.40 1.82 -5.35
N MET A 27 -23.05 1.24 -4.20
CA MET A 27 -22.60 -0.16 -4.12
C MET A 27 -23.63 -1.17 -4.63
N ALA A 28 -24.93 -0.86 -4.55
CA ALA A 28 -25.98 -1.77 -5.00
C ALA A 28 -26.26 -1.70 -6.51
N CYS A 29 -26.29 -0.50 -7.09
CA CYS A 29 -26.75 -0.31 -8.48
C CYS A 29 -25.70 0.31 -9.42
N GLY A 30 -24.50 0.62 -8.93
CA GLY A 30 -23.40 1.18 -9.73
C GLY A 30 -23.59 2.61 -10.21
N ARG A 31 -24.73 3.26 -9.89
CA ARG A 31 -25.01 4.64 -10.30
C ARG A 31 -24.08 5.62 -9.60
N THR A 32 -23.59 6.60 -10.35
CA THR A 32 -22.78 7.70 -9.84
C THR A 32 -23.64 8.95 -9.63
N ASP A 33 -23.12 9.93 -8.89
CA ASP A 33 -23.78 11.24 -8.74
C ASP A 33 -24.09 11.89 -10.09
N ARG A 34 -23.19 11.71 -11.07
CA ARG A 34 -23.42 12.19 -12.43
C ARG A 34 -24.66 11.58 -13.07
N ILE A 35 -24.82 10.25 -12.98
CA ILE A 35 -25.99 9.56 -13.55
C ILE A 35 -27.27 10.06 -12.86
N ILE A 36 -27.25 10.17 -11.53
CA ILE A 36 -28.40 10.64 -10.75
C ILE A 36 -28.79 12.07 -11.15
N ARG A 37 -27.81 12.96 -11.37
CA ARG A 37 -28.06 14.34 -11.84
C ARG A 37 -28.68 14.38 -13.24
N MET A 38 -28.20 13.56 -14.16
CA MET A 38 -28.74 13.49 -15.52
C MET A 38 -30.21 13.04 -15.51
N GLU A 39 -30.51 11.96 -14.78
CA GLU A 39 -31.88 11.45 -14.64
C GLU A 39 -32.84 12.44 -13.97
N ALA A 40 -32.34 13.27 -13.04
CA ALA A 40 -33.14 14.30 -12.38
C ALA A 40 -33.46 15.47 -13.33
N ALA A 41 -32.49 15.88 -14.14
CA ALA A 41 -32.65 16.93 -15.14
C ALA A 41 -33.67 16.53 -16.22
N ASP A 42 -33.59 15.31 -16.73
CA ASP A 42 -34.53 14.78 -17.74
C ASP A 42 -35.97 14.73 -17.25
N LYS A 43 -36.17 14.54 -15.93
CA LYS A 43 -37.50 14.51 -15.31
C LYS A 43 -38.06 15.90 -14.98
N GLY A 44 -37.35 16.97 -15.32
CA GLY A 44 -37.75 18.35 -15.00
C GLY A 44 -37.88 18.62 -13.49
N SER A 45 -37.26 17.78 -12.65
CA SER A 45 -37.40 17.85 -11.21
C SER A 45 -36.41 18.86 -10.64
N SER A 46 -36.91 20.04 -10.25
CA SER A 46 -36.19 21.04 -9.46
C SER A 46 -36.06 20.68 -7.96
N SER A 47 -36.57 19.51 -7.55
CA SER A 47 -36.44 19.01 -6.18
C SER A 47 -34.98 18.64 -5.85
N ARG A 48 -34.63 18.69 -4.55
CA ARG A 48 -33.27 18.38 -4.04
C ARG A 48 -32.73 17.10 -4.69
N ILE A 49 -31.65 17.25 -5.46
CA ILE A 49 -30.96 16.12 -6.07
C ILE A 49 -30.46 15.21 -4.94
N ASN A 50 -30.99 13.99 -4.87
CA ASN A 50 -30.52 12.97 -3.93
C ASN A 50 -29.15 12.47 -4.37
N LEU A 51 -28.10 13.16 -3.94
CA LEU A 51 -26.72 12.70 -4.14
C LEU A 51 -26.47 11.40 -3.38
N LEU A 52 -25.41 10.70 -3.78
CA LEU A 52 -24.87 9.56 -3.07
C LEU A 52 -24.59 9.93 -1.62
N LYS A 53 -25.07 9.07 -0.71
CA LYS A 53 -24.79 9.12 0.72
C LYS A 53 -23.61 8.22 1.01
N ALA A 54 -22.68 8.68 1.83
CA ALA A 54 -21.54 7.88 2.26
C ALA A 54 -21.89 7.03 3.49
N CYS A 55 -21.30 5.84 3.60
CA CYS A 55 -21.32 5.03 4.81
C CYS A 55 -20.87 5.86 6.02
N HIS A 56 -21.62 5.81 7.11
CA HIS A 56 -21.38 6.69 8.26
C HIS A 56 -20.05 6.40 8.98
N ALA A 57 -19.58 5.16 8.94
CA ALA A 57 -18.33 4.72 9.55
C ALA A 57 -17.14 4.99 8.63
N CYS A 58 -17.05 4.27 7.49
CA CYS A 58 -15.87 4.33 6.65
C CYS A 58 -15.82 5.54 5.71
N LYS A 59 -16.94 6.16 5.33
CA LYS A 59 -17.02 7.28 4.36
C LYS A 59 -16.47 6.98 2.95
N MET A 60 -16.04 5.76 2.65
CA MET A 60 -15.52 5.36 1.31
C MET A 60 -16.50 4.48 0.53
N ALA A 61 -17.56 3.98 1.18
CA ALA A 61 -18.66 3.28 0.53
C ALA A 61 -19.84 4.23 0.34
N PHE A 62 -20.56 4.11 -0.78
CA PHE A 62 -21.63 5.02 -1.14
C PHE A 62 -22.92 4.31 -1.55
N TYR A 63 -24.06 4.96 -1.32
CA TYR A 63 -25.39 4.44 -1.67
C TYR A 63 -26.35 5.58 -2.04
N CYS A 64 -27.25 5.35 -3.00
CA CYS A 64 -28.20 6.38 -3.44
C CYS A 64 -29.54 6.38 -2.68
N SER A 65 -29.87 5.31 -1.94
CA SER A 65 -31.12 5.19 -1.18
C SER A 65 -30.94 4.28 0.03
N THR A 66 -31.80 4.43 1.04
CA THR A 66 -31.78 3.56 2.24
C THR A 66 -31.98 2.09 1.87
N HIS A 67 -32.90 1.80 0.96
CA HIS A 67 -33.11 0.45 0.45
C HIS A 67 -31.84 -0.18 -0.18
N HIS A 68 -31.10 0.59 -0.98
CA HIS A 68 -29.83 0.10 -1.54
C HIS A 68 -28.75 -0.10 -0.47
N TRP A 69 -28.77 0.69 0.60
CA TRP A 69 -27.87 0.48 1.72
C TRP A 69 -28.22 -0.80 2.48
N GLU A 70 -29.49 -0.98 2.84
CA GLU A 70 -29.98 -2.20 3.52
C GLU A 70 -29.62 -3.46 2.73
N ALA A 71 -29.71 -3.42 1.40
CA ALA A 71 -29.37 -4.55 0.53
C ALA A 71 -27.88 -4.93 0.53
N VAL A 72 -26.97 -4.02 0.88
CA VAL A 72 -25.51 -4.25 0.79
C VAL A 72 -24.77 -4.09 2.11
N GLN A 73 -25.43 -3.57 3.15
CA GLN A 73 -24.79 -3.25 4.44
C GLN A 73 -24.19 -4.49 5.09
N GLU A 74 -24.88 -5.63 5.05
CA GLU A 74 -24.39 -6.88 5.63
C GLU A 74 -23.09 -7.32 4.96
N LYS A 75 -23.02 -7.32 3.62
CA LYS A 75 -21.79 -7.66 2.91
C LYS A 75 -20.67 -6.64 3.16
N HIS A 76 -21.01 -5.36 3.28
CA HIS A 76 -20.03 -4.30 3.48
C HIS A 76 -19.42 -4.29 4.89
N ALA A 77 -20.25 -4.44 5.92
CA ALA A 77 -19.88 -4.21 7.32
C ALA A 77 -20.11 -5.39 8.26
N GLY A 78 -20.84 -6.42 7.82
CA GLY A 78 -21.15 -7.62 8.61
C GLY A 78 -20.31 -8.85 8.27
N LEU A 79 -19.78 -8.94 7.05
CA LEU A 79 -19.00 -10.09 6.59
C LEU A 79 -17.53 -9.72 6.35
N PRO A 80 -16.58 -10.62 6.67
CA PRO A 80 -15.19 -10.49 6.25
C PRO A 80 -15.11 -10.33 4.73
N CYS A 81 -14.22 -9.44 4.28
CA CYS A 81 -13.96 -9.27 2.87
C CYS A 81 -13.03 -10.39 2.39
N GLU A 82 -13.32 -10.98 1.23
CA GLU A 82 -12.50 -12.01 0.61
C GLU A 82 -11.06 -11.52 0.36
N ASP A 83 -10.92 -10.28 -0.07
CA ASP A 83 -9.62 -9.64 -0.34
C ASP A 83 -9.02 -8.95 0.90
N GLY A 84 -9.63 -9.13 2.07
CA GLY A 84 -9.20 -8.47 3.31
C GLY A 84 -8.24 -9.30 4.15
N HIS A 85 -7.40 -8.62 4.93
CA HIS A 85 -6.57 -9.27 5.95
C HIS A 85 -7.31 -9.38 7.29
N ASP A 86 -6.85 -10.29 8.16
CA ASP A 86 -7.31 -10.46 9.54
C ASP A 86 -8.83 -10.59 9.73
N GLY A 87 -9.54 -11.09 8.72
CA GLY A 87 -11.00 -11.22 8.73
C GLY A 87 -11.74 -9.88 8.73
N LEU A 88 -11.08 -8.78 8.34
CA LEU A 88 -11.68 -7.46 8.31
C LEU A 88 -12.80 -7.38 7.27
N THR A 89 -13.86 -6.67 7.64
CA THR A 89 -14.94 -6.33 6.71
C THR A 89 -14.47 -5.25 5.74
N GLN A 90 -15.14 -5.10 4.60
CA GLN A 90 -14.83 -4.02 3.67
C GLN A 90 -14.93 -2.63 4.34
N CYS A 91 -15.86 -2.47 5.28
CA CYS A 91 -15.99 -1.25 6.05
C CYS A 91 -14.74 -0.95 6.90
N HIS A 92 -14.16 -1.97 7.55
CA HIS A 92 -12.96 -1.79 8.36
C HIS A 92 -11.73 -1.51 7.50
N MET A 93 -11.52 -2.24 6.41
CA MET A 93 -10.42 -1.95 5.49
C MET A 93 -10.47 -0.51 4.96
N ASN A 94 -11.67 -0.04 4.59
CA ASN A 94 -11.85 1.34 4.15
C ASN A 94 -11.55 2.37 5.28
N GLN A 95 -11.75 2.00 6.55
CA GLN A 95 -11.35 2.86 7.66
C GLN A 95 -9.83 2.91 7.79
N GLU A 96 -9.15 1.77 7.68
CA GLU A 96 -7.69 1.71 7.70
C GLU A 96 -7.06 2.50 6.55
N ILE A 97 -7.54 2.32 5.32
CA ILE A 97 -7.09 3.08 4.15
C ILE A 97 -7.21 4.59 4.41
N ARG A 98 -8.32 5.05 5.01
CA ARG A 98 -8.47 6.49 5.34
C ARG A 98 -7.49 6.97 6.38
N VAL A 99 -7.23 6.16 7.40
CA VAL A 99 -6.25 6.50 8.43
C VAL A 99 -4.86 6.56 7.81
N ASP A 100 -4.53 5.61 6.94
CA ASP A 100 -3.22 5.53 6.28
C ASP A 100 -3.01 6.69 5.30
N VAL A 101 -4.02 7.05 4.51
CA VAL A 101 -3.98 8.24 3.64
C VAL A 101 -3.82 9.51 4.47
N ALA A 102 -4.61 9.68 5.54
CA ALA A 102 -4.48 10.85 6.41
C ALA A 102 -3.09 10.92 7.07
N PHE A 103 -2.53 9.79 7.46
CA PHE A 103 -1.17 9.71 7.98
C PHE A 103 -0.14 10.11 6.93
N SER A 104 -0.24 9.57 5.71
CA SER A 104 0.64 9.93 4.59
C SER A 104 0.59 11.42 4.24
N ASP A 105 -0.61 12.01 4.25
CA ASP A 105 -0.82 13.44 4.02
C ASP A 105 -0.17 14.31 5.11
N ILE A 106 -0.29 13.90 6.38
CA ILE A 106 0.35 14.60 7.51
C ILE A 106 1.88 14.56 7.36
N MET A 107 2.43 13.40 7.04
CA MET A 107 3.88 13.21 6.87
C MET A 107 4.41 14.02 5.67
N SER A 108 3.69 14.00 4.56
CA SER A 108 4.02 14.78 3.36
C SER A 108 3.92 16.28 3.60
N GLY A 109 2.85 16.74 4.26
CA GLY A 109 2.59 18.15 4.56
C GLY A 109 3.57 18.77 5.57
N ALA A 110 4.21 17.96 6.40
CA ALA A 110 5.28 18.39 7.31
C ALA A 110 6.64 18.62 6.59
N ASN A 111 6.69 18.58 5.25
CA ASN A 111 7.92 18.52 4.44
C ASN A 111 8.83 17.33 4.81
N MET A 112 8.31 16.32 5.51
CA MET A 112 9.07 15.12 5.86
C MET A 112 9.08 14.10 4.72
N GLY A 113 8.27 14.32 3.68
CA GLY A 113 8.10 13.38 2.57
C GLY A 113 7.36 12.12 2.99
N GLU A 114 7.58 11.04 2.25
CA GLU A 114 7.08 9.71 2.61
C GLU A 114 7.63 9.28 3.98
N PHE A 115 6.78 8.67 4.82
CA PHE A 115 7.23 8.15 6.12
C PHE A 115 8.30 7.09 5.91
N ARG A 116 9.50 7.36 6.42
CA ARG A 116 10.64 6.47 6.36
C ARG A 116 11.10 6.18 7.77
N TRP A 117 11.04 4.92 8.14
CA TRP A 117 11.54 4.45 9.41
C TRP A 117 12.38 3.20 9.19
N ALA A 118 13.62 3.25 9.66
CA ALA A 118 14.48 2.10 9.82
C ALA A 118 14.57 1.82 11.33
N PRO A 119 14.39 0.57 11.77
CA PRO A 119 14.56 0.20 13.16
C PRO A 119 16.00 0.48 13.62
N GLU A 120 16.16 1.31 14.65
CA GLU A 120 17.47 1.55 15.28
C GLU A 120 17.71 0.51 16.36
N ARG A 121 18.05 -0.72 15.96
CA ARG A 121 18.36 -1.82 16.89
C ARG A 121 19.53 -2.65 16.38
N ASP A 122 20.32 -3.19 17.30
CA ASP A 122 21.30 -4.21 16.96
C ASP A 122 20.87 -5.54 17.57
N LEU A 123 20.56 -6.52 16.71
CA LEU A 123 20.34 -7.89 17.18
C LEU A 123 21.70 -8.51 17.46
N SER A 124 21.82 -9.27 18.56
CA SER A 124 23.05 -9.98 18.89
C SER A 124 23.27 -11.24 18.04
N THR A 125 22.19 -11.83 17.54
CA THR A 125 22.18 -13.00 16.67
C THR A 125 21.03 -12.92 15.67
N TRP A 126 21.17 -13.63 14.54
CA TRP A 126 20.06 -13.88 13.63
C TRP A 126 18.94 -14.63 14.35
N THR A 127 17.70 -14.24 14.05
CA THR A 127 16.48 -14.93 14.49
C THR A 127 15.62 -15.17 13.26
N SER A 128 15.13 -16.40 13.11
CA SER A 128 14.28 -16.83 12.00
C SER A 128 13.04 -15.93 11.84
N LEU A 129 12.72 -15.58 10.59
CA LEU A 129 11.53 -14.79 10.25
C LEU A 129 10.26 -15.64 10.14
N GLU A 130 10.38 -16.98 10.08
CA GLU A 130 9.21 -17.86 9.91
C GLU A 130 8.26 -17.83 11.11
N THR A 131 8.79 -17.49 12.30
CA THR A 131 8.05 -17.53 13.56
C THR A 131 7.55 -16.17 14.01
N THR A 132 7.82 -15.11 13.25
CA THR A 132 7.55 -13.73 13.67
C THR A 132 6.57 -13.03 12.73
N ASN A 133 5.99 -11.93 13.21
CA ASN A 133 5.15 -11.04 12.42
C ASN A 133 5.52 -9.59 12.70
N TRP A 134 5.03 -8.67 11.85
CA TRP A 134 5.32 -7.24 11.95
C TRP A 134 5.04 -6.65 13.33
N GLU A 135 3.93 -7.04 13.97
CA GLU A 135 3.58 -6.51 15.28
C GLU A 135 4.56 -6.99 16.35
N SER A 136 4.84 -8.29 16.42
CA SER A 136 5.79 -8.86 17.39
C SER A 136 7.21 -8.32 17.26
N GLU A 137 7.60 -7.92 16.05
CA GLU A 137 8.97 -7.46 15.75
C GLU A 137 9.18 -5.97 16.00
N TYR A 138 8.17 -5.16 15.68
CA TYR A 138 8.35 -3.73 15.50
C TYR A 138 7.42 -2.87 16.35
N ALA A 139 6.35 -3.42 16.94
CA ALA A 139 5.37 -2.63 17.68
C ALA A 139 5.99 -1.86 18.84
N ASP A 140 6.79 -2.53 19.68
CA ASP A 140 7.33 -1.91 20.89
C ASP A 140 8.34 -0.81 20.55
N GLN A 141 9.16 -1.00 19.51
CA GLN A 141 10.09 0.01 19.02
C GLN A 141 9.36 1.24 18.46
N LEU A 142 8.24 1.04 17.75
CA LEU A 142 7.43 2.15 17.25
C LEU A 142 6.75 2.91 18.40
N ILE A 143 6.22 2.19 19.39
CA ILE A 143 5.63 2.79 20.60
C ILE A 143 6.65 3.67 21.32
N GLU A 144 7.84 3.13 21.58
CA GLU A 144 8.89 3.84 22.31
C GLU A 144 9.49 4.98 21.48
N GLY A 145 9.88 4.70 20.23
CA GLY A 145 10.58 5.65 19.36
C GLY A 145 9.73 6.86 18.95
N PHE A 146 8.43 6.67 18.78
CA PHE A 146 7.52 7.75 18.38
C PHE A 146 6.58 8.22 19.50
N GLY A 147 6.63 7.60 20.69
CA GLY A 147 5.74 7.93 21.80
C GLY A 147 4.26 7.71 21.48
N ILE A 148 3.94 6.72 20.64
CA ILE A 148 2.58 6.49 20.16
C ILE A 148 1.82 5.47 21.02
N SER A 149 0.49 5.59 21.06
CA SER A 149 -0.35 4.60 21.73
C SER A 149 -0.38 3.28 20.95
N ARG A 150 -0.59 2.14 21.64
CA ARG A 150 -0.73 0.83 20.99
C ARG A 150 -1.82 0.79 19.91
N ASN A 151 -2.89 1.57 20.06
CA ASN A 151 -3.96 1.66 19.06
C ASN A 151 -3.53 2.33 17.74
N ALA A 152 -2.46 3.15 17.76
CA ALA A 152 -1.92 3.81 16.57
C ALA A 152 -0.83 3.00 15.88
N VAL A 153 -0.30 1.95 16.54
CA VAL A 153 0.82 1.15 16.04
C VAL A 153 0.51 0.50 14.70
N ALA A 154 -0.72 0.03 14.48
CA ALA A 154 -1.10 -0.63 13.23
C ALA A 154 -0.88 0.27 11.99
N THR A 155 -1.22 1.56 12.09
CA THR A 155 -0.98 2.53 11.00
C THR A 155 0.51 2.73 10.74
N PHE A 156 1.31 2.87 11.80
CA PHE A 156 2.76 2.99 11.66
C PHE A 156 3.38 1.72 11.10
N LEU A 157 2.94 0.53 11.55
CA LEU A 157 3.40 -0.74 11.01
C LEU A 157 3.08 -0.88 9.53
N ARG A 158 1.87 -0.50 9.08
CA ARG A 158 1.52 -0.53 7.65
C ARG A 158 2.36 0.45 6.84
N ALA A 159 2.64 1.64 7.35
CA ALA A 159 3.52 2.59 6.68
C ALA A 159 4.98 2.08 6.63
N SER A 160 5.49 1.55 7.75
CA SER A 160 6.83 0.98 7.87
C SER A 160 7.01 -0.27 7.02
N SER A 161 5.99 -1.12 6.89
CA SER A 161 6.10 -2.38 6.16
C SER A 161 6.33 -2.16 4.67
N VAL A 162 5.82 -1.06 4.09
CA VAL A 162 6.14 -0.67 2.72
C VAL A 162 7.63 -0.38 2.60
N ALA A 163 8.18 0.47 3.48
CA ALA A 163 9.60 0.85 3.46
C ALA A 163 10.54 -0.33 3.76
N LEU A 164 10.15 -1.25 4.65
CA LEU A 164 10.97 -2.39 5.06
C LEU A 164 10.69 -3.67 4.25
N SER A 165 9.74 -3.63 3.30
CA SER A 165 9.35 -4.80 2.51
C SER A 165 10.55 -5.44 1.78
N MET A 166 11.39 -4.62 1.14
CA MET A 166 12.56 -5.10 0.40
C MET A 166 13.61 -5.80 1.29
N PRO A 167 14.18 -5.16 2.33
CA PRO A 167 15.17 -5.82 3.17
C PRO A 167 14.62 -7.09 3.83
N MET A 168 13.36 -7.06 4.28
CA MET A 168 12.72 -8.23 4.88
C MET A 168 12.50 -9.37 3.89
N THR A 169 12.11 -9.06 2.65
CA THR A 169 11.97 -10.06 1.58
C THR A 169 13.32 -10.69 1.23
N ILE A 170 14.39 -9.90 1.18
CA ILE A 170 15.74 -10.42 0.92
C ILE A 170 16.19 -11.35 2.03
N LEU A 171 15.99 -10.95 3.30
CA LEU A 171 16.33 -11.79 4.45
C LEU A 171 15.54 -13.10 4.45
N ALA A 172 14.24 -13.03 4.20
CA ALA A 172 13.38 -14.22 4.11
C ALA A 172 13.83 -15.16 2.97
N ALA A 173 14.20 -14.61 1.80
CA ALA A 173 14.71 -15.40 0.69
C ALA A 173 16.06 -16.05 1.02
N LEU A 174 16.96 -15.35 1.71
CA LEU A 174 18.24 -15.91 2.15
C LEU A 174 18.03 -17.05 3.15
N GLU A 175 17.11 -16.90 4.10
CA GLU A 175 16.75 -17.96 5.03
C GLU A 175 16.22 -19.20 4.29
N GLN A 176 15.31 -19.04 3.33
CA GLN A 176 14.75 -20.17 2.58
C GLN A 176 15.76 -20.88 1.67
N LEU A 177 16.75 -20.15 1.14
CA LEU A 177 17.75 -20.69 0.21
C LEU A 177 18.92 -21.40 0.90
N ASN A 178 19.08 -21.24 2.21
CA ASN A 178 20.18 -21.84 2.97
C ASN A 178 19.64 -22.82 4.01
N GLN A 179 20.22 -24.02 4.07
CA GLN A 179 19.78 -25.07 5.01
C GLN A 179 20.36 -24.89 6.43
N ASP A 180 21.39 -24.05 6.58
CA ASP A 180 22.07 -23.75 7.83
C ASP A 180 22.21 -22.24 8.05
N ASP A 181 22.71 -21.83 9.21
CA ASP A 181 22.91 -20.42 9.55
C ASP A 181 24.26 -19.87 9.06
N ALA A 182 25.05 -20.62 8.26
CA ALA A 182 26.40 -20.20 7.89
C ALA A 182 26.42 -18.95 6.99
N TRP A 183 25.28 -18.62 6.35
CA TRP A 183 25.11 -17.39 5.57
C TRP A 183 25.00 -16.14 6.44
N THR A 184 24.61 -16.27 7.72
CA THR A 184 24.47 -15.14 8.66
C THR A 184 25.82 -14.61 9.16
N CYS A 185 26.89 -15.41 8.99
CA CYS A 185 28.24 -15.14 9.49
C CYS A 185 29.22 -14.65 8.41
N LYS A 186 28.74 -14.29 7.22
CA LYS A 186 29.62 -13.87 6.11
C LYS A 186 30.16 -12.47 6.37
N GLU A 187 31.47 -12.27 6.23
CA GLU A 187 32.06 -10.93 6.42
C GLU A 187 31.51 -9.89 5.43
N THR A 188 31.19 -10.31 4.20
CA THR A 188 30.60 -9.44 3.17
C THR A 188 29.36 -10.10 2.57
N LEU A 189 28.24 -9.36 2.55
CA LEU A 189 27.03 -9.70 1.81
C LEU A 189 26.90 -8.76 0.61
N THR A 190 26.77 -9.32 -0.60
CA THR A 190 26.58 -8.54 -1.83
C THR A 190 25.20 -8.82 -2.39
N ILE A 191 24.36 -7.78 -2.49
CA ILE A 191 23.01 -7.86 -3.01
C ILE A 191 22.99 -7.10 -4.33
N HIS A 192 22.55 -7.78 -5.39
CA HIS A 192 22.36 -7.19 -6.71
C HIS A 192 20.87 -6.92 -6.92
N ILE A 193 20.50 -5.64 -7.03
CA ILE A 193 19.11 -5.22 -7.26
C ILE A 193 18.98 -4.90 -8.74
N LEU A 194 18.37 -5.81 -9.49
CA LEU A 194 18.16 -5.69 -10.93
C LEU A 194 16.87 -4.92 -11.22
N GLY A 195 16.93 -3.96 -12.15
CA GLY A 195 15.74 -3.19 -12.54
C GLY A 195 15.27 -2.20 -11.48
N ALA A 196 16.12 -1.89 -10.50
CA ALA A 196 15.82 -0.88 -9.49
C ALA A 196 15.53 0.47 -10.14
N TYR A 197 14.52 1.15 -9.60
CA TYR A 197 14.04 2.45 -10.04
C TYR A 197 14.23 3.49 -8.93
N ASP A 198 13.52 4.62 -9.01
CA ASP A 198 13.69 5.76 -8.11
C ASP A 198 13.54 5.39 -6.62
N MET A 199 12.62 4.47 -6.29
CA MET A 199 12.36 4.08 -4.90
C MET A 199 13.55 3.34 -4.29
N GLU A 200 14.06 2.31 -4.96
CA GLU A 200 15.18 1.49 -4.48
C GLU A 200 16.46 2.31 -4.30
N VAL A 201 16.67 3.31 -5.17
CA VAL A 201 17.83 4.22 -5.09
C VAL A 201 17.66 5.23 -3.94
N GLN A 202 16.50 5.87 -3.85
CA GLN A 202 16.24 6.90 -2.83
C GLN A 202 16.12 6.33 -1.41
N HIS A 203 15.85 5.03 -1.30
CA HIS A 203 15.64 4.36 -0.02
C HIS A 203 16.82 3.49 0.40
N ALA A 204 18.02 3.66 -0.17
CA ALA A 204 19.18 2.81 0.14
C ALA A 204 19.48 2.63 1.65
N GLN A 205 19.13 3.61 2.49
CA GLN A 205 19.27 3.52 3.95
C GLN A 205 18.43 2.41 4.60
N ILE A 206 17.30 2.01 4.01
CA ILE A 206 16.45 0.93 4.58
C ILE A 206 17.18 -0.42 4.58
N PHE A 207 18.19 -0.59 3.72
CA PHE A 207 18.99 -1.81 3.68
C PHE A 207 19.89 -1.95 4.92
N GLU A 208 20.04 -0.92 5.74
CA GLU A 208 20.72 -1.03 7.04
C GLU A 208 20.01 -2.01 7.98
N GLU A 209 18.69 -2.23 7.84
CA GLU A 209 17.98 -3.29 8.60
C GLU A 209 18.57 -4.69 8.34
N ILE A 210 19.18 -4.94 7.18
CA ILE A 210 19.87 -6.21 6.90
C ILE A 210 21.10 -6.36 7.82
N LEU A 211 21.84 -5.28 8.06
CA LEU A 211 23.00 -5.31 8.96
C LEU A 211 22.58 -5.43 10.42
N HIS A 212 21.52 -4.73 10.83
CA HIS A 212 20.94 -4.85 12.16
C HIS A 212 20.46 -6.27 12.48
N ARG A 213 19.96 -6.99 11.47
CA ARG A 213 19.52 -8.39 11.58
C ARG A 213 20.67 -9.41 11.47
N LEU A 214 21.74 -9.07 10.76
CA LEU A 214 22.90 -9.93 10.51
C LEU A 214 24.17 -9.33 11.14
N PRO A 215 24.29 -9.32 12.48
CA PRO A 215 25.34 -8.58 13.19
C PRO A 215 26.76 -9.04 12.87
N LEU A 216 26.93 -10.26 12.33
CA LEU A 216 28.23 -10.81 11.93
C LEU A 216 28.63 -10.42 10.50
N VAL A 217 27.71 -9.84 9.73
CA VAL A 217 28.00 -9.24 8.42
C VAL A 217 28.58 -7.85 8.63
N LYS A 218 29.86 -7.68 8.29
CA LYS A 218 30.57 -6.39 8.47
C LYS A 218 30.37 -5.43 7.31
N THR A 219 30.06 -5.95 6.13
CA THR A 219 29.98 -5.14 4.91
C THR A 219 28.81 -5.57 4.05
N LEU A 220 27.85 -4.67 3.89
CA LEU A 220 26.77 -4.80 2.92
C LEU A 220 27.13 -4.05 1.63
N LYS A 221 27.09 -4.75 0.50
CA LYS A 221 27.28 -4.16 -0.84
C LYS A 221 25.97 -4.25 -1.60
N ALA A 222 25.17 -3.19 -1.57
CA ALA A 222 23.99 -3.05 -2.42
C ALA A 222 24.41 -2.51 -3.80
N ARG A 223 24.26 -3.32 -4.85
CA ARG A 223 24.60 -2.97 -6.23
C ARG A 223 23.33 -2.81 -7.03
N ILE A 224 23.00 -1.56 -7.34
CA ILE A 224 21.85 -1.21 -8.16
C ILE A 224 22.25 -1.33 -9.64
N VAL A 225 21.55 -2.20 -10.36
CA VAL A 225 21.75 -2.41 -11.80
C VAL A 225 20.57 -1.82 -12.54
N VAL A 226 20.75 -0.58 -13.02
CA VAL A 226 19.75 0.13 -13.82
C VAL A 226 19.77 -0.37 -15.26
N ALA A 227 18.66 -0.89 -15.75
CA ALA A 227 18.51 -1.21 -17.16
C ALA A 227 18.41 0.10 -17.96
N ARG A 228 19.46 0.46 -18.72
CA ARG A 228 19.48 1.69 -19.54
C ARG A 228 18.55 1.64 -20.75
N ASN A 229 18.02 0.46 -21.09
CA ASN A 229 17.00 0.23 -22.10
C ASN A 229 16.40 -1.16 -21.90
N GLU A 230 15.08 -1.28 -21.72
CA GLU A 230 14.38 -2.58 -21.62
C GLU A 230 14.73 -3.53 -22.78
N LYS A 231 14.89 -2.98 -24.00
CA LYS A 231 15.27 -3.75 -25.19
C LYS A 231 16.70 -4.30 -25.14
N GLU A 232 17.66 -3.58 -24.57
CA GLU A 232 19.04 -4.03 -24.44
C GLU A 232 19.20 -5.04 -23.29
N PHE A 233 18.43 -4.89 -22.22
CA PHE A 233 18.46 -5.82 -21.10
C PHE A 233 17.93 -7.21 -21.50
N ILE A 234 16.79 -7.27 -22.20
CA ILE A 234 16.23 -8.53 -22.71
C ILE A 234 17.19 -9.21 -23.69
N ASN A 235 17.83 -8.44 -24.58
CA ASN A 235 18.79 -8.98 -25.55
C ASN A 235 20.08 -9.51 -24.87
N SER A 236 20.61 -8.80 -23.87
CA SER A 236 21.81 -9.26 -23.14
C SER A 236 21.54 -10.47 -22.24
N PHE A 237 20.35 -10.59 -21.65
CA PHE A 237 19.99 -11.73 -20.79
C PHE A 237 19.61 -12.98 -21.61
N LEU A 238 19.05 -12.80 -22.82
CA LEU A 238 18.70 -13.90 -23.72
C LEU A 238 19.82 -14.30 -24.69
N GLY A 239 20.99 -13.66 -24.60
CA GLY A 239 22.13 -13.93 -25.49
C GLY A 239 21.82 -13.71 -26.97
N LYS A 240 21.02 -12.69 -27.30
CA LYS A 240 20.65 -12.32 -28.67
C LYS A 240 21.20 -10.96 -29.06
#